data_AF-A0A843I220-F1
#
_entry.id   AF-A0A843I220-F1
#
_cell.length_a   1.000
_cell.length_b   1.000
_cell.length_c   1.000
_cell.angle_alpha   90.00
_cell.angle_beta   90.00
_cell.angle_gamma   90.00
#
_symmetry.space_group_name_H-M   'P 1'
#
loop_
_entity.id
_entity.type
_entity.pdbx_description
1 polymer ?
#
loop_
_entity_poly.entity_id
_entity_poly.type
_entity_poly.pdbx_seq_one_letter_code
_entity_poly.pdbx_strand_id
1 'polypeptide(L)'
;RRRGDKEKTKTAAVKKMAEEQDFNAYIAPVAYIPFLGDRKIAHMIIEARIFGGLPIAIRIELEVHDAWNSTAVVSDAVRLAKLALDRGVGGPIYSASAWGFKNPPVHMPPEEAYRAVLEFIEGSRKN
;
A
#
# COMPACT_ATOMS: atom_id res chain seq x y z
N ARG A 1 5.39 -6.81 -21.27
CA ARG A 1 6.09 -7.40 -20.09
C ARG A 1 5.72 -6.74 -18.76
N ARG A 2 5.75 -5.41 -18.55
CA ARG A 2 5.45 -4.75 -17.24
C ARG A 2 4.02 -4.92 -16.65
N ARG A 3 3.01 -5.33 -17.43
CA ARG A 3 1.60 -5.40 -16.94
C ARG A 3 1.34 -6.61 -16.02
N GLY A 4 1.90 -7.78 -16.35
CA GLY A 4 1.68 -9.00 -15.56
C GLY A 4 2.36 -8.99 -14.19
N ASP A 5 3.48 -8.29 -14.05
CA ASP A 5 4.18 -8.19 -12.76
C ASP A 5 3.38 -7.36 -11.75
N LYS A 6 2.73 -6.27 -12.21
CA LYS A 6 1.88 -5.42 -11.37
C LYS A 6 0.64 -6.14 -10.86
N GLU A 7 0.10 -7.09 -11.63
CA GLU A 7 -1.05 -7.90 -11.25
C GLU A 7 -0.69 -8.82 -10.08
N LYS A 8 0.39 -9.60 -10.23
CA LYS A 8 0.88 -10.52 -9.18
C LYS A 8 1.17 -9.80 -7.86
N THR A 9 1.83 -8.65 -7.92
CA THR A 9 2.18 -7.89 -6.70
C THR A 9 0.94 -7.38 -5.96
N LYS A 10 -0.07 -6.88 -6.66
CA LYS A 10 -1.27 -6.33 -6.03
C LYS A 10 -2.15 -7.41 -5.43
N THR A 11 -2.36 -8.51 -6.16
CA THR A 11 -3.18 -9.62 -5.67
C THR A 11 -2.53 -10.30 -4.47
N ALA A 12 -1.20 -10.48 -4.50
CA ALA A 12 -0.47 -11.04 -3.37
C ALA A 12 -0.51 -10.13 -2.12
N ALA A 13 -0.43 -8.81 -2.29
CA ALA A 13 -0.52 -7.86 -1.19
C ALA A 13 -1.89 -7.93 -0.49
N VAL A 14 -2.99 -7.96 -1.26
CA VAL A 14 -4.35 -8.05 -0.69
C VAL A 14 -4.55 -9.37 0.06
N LYS A 15 -4.09 -10.50 -0.51
CA LYS A 15 -4.17 -11.80 0.17
C LYS A 15 -3.34 -11.87 1.45
N LYS A 16 -2.16 -11.25 1.48
CA LYS A 16 -1.31 -11.20 2.69
C LYS A 16 -1.94 -10.42 3.83
N MET A 17 -2.68 -9.35 3.52
CA MET A 17 -3.32 -8.50 4.53
C MET A 17 -4.58 -9.12 5.16
N ALA A 18 -5.16 -10.15 4.53
CA ALA A 18 -6.42 -10.76 4.96
C ALA A 18 -6.23 -12.03 5.81
N GLU A 19 -5.07 -12.18 6.47
CA GLU A 19 -4.78 -13.21 7.50
C GLU A 19 -5.38 -14.60 7.22
N GLU A 20 -4.94 -15.23 6.12
CA GLU A 20 -5.31 -16.61 5.74
C GLU A 20 -6.79 -16.87 5.39
N GLN A 21 -7.60 -15.82 5.21
CA GLN A 21 -8.94 -16.02 4.64
C GLN A 21 -8.85 -16.54 3.20
N ASP A 22 -9.54 -17.65 2.92
CA ASP A 22 -9.67 -18.17 1.58
C ASP A 22 -10.77 -17.40 0.83
N PHE A 23 -10.36 -16.47 -0.03
CA PHE A 23 -11.26 -15.73 -0.91
C PHE A 23 -10.68 -15.60 -2.32
N ASN A 24 -11.60 -15.49 -3.27
CA ASN A 24 -11.27 -15.18 -4.66
C ASN A 24 -10.94 -13.69 -4.77
N ALA A 25 -9.75 -13.40 -5.31
CA ALA A 25 -9.31 -12.03 -5.58
C ALA A 25 -8.87 -11.95 -7.03
N TYR A 26 -9.44 -11.01 -7.78
CA TYR A 26 -9.03 -10.70 -9.14
C TYR A 26 -8.81 -9.19 -9.27
N ILE A 27 -7.62 -8.81 -9.73
CA ILE A 27 -7.26 -7.41 -9.97
C ILE A 27 -6.95 -7.27 -11.44
N ALA A 28 -7.86 -6.65 -12.18
CA ALA A 28 -7.68 -6.43 -13.60
C ALA A 28 -6.41 -5.61 -13.90
N PRO A 29 -5.73 -5.86 -15.03
CA PRO A 29 -4.60 -5.06 -15.46
C PRO A 29 -5.05 -3.61 -15.70
N VAL A 30 -4.21 -2.65 -15.30
CA VAL A 30 -4.50 -1.22 -15.47
C VAL A 30 -4.50 -0.87 -16.96
N ALA A 31 -5.66 -0.41 -17.44
CA ALA A 31 -5.79 0.23 -18.75
C ALA A 31 -5.29 1.67 -18.67
N TYR A 32 -4.63 2.13 -19.73
CA TYR A 32 -4.30 3.55 -19.89
C TYR A 32 -5.29 4.16 -20.87
N ILE A 33 -6.01 5.18 -20.44
CA ILE A 33 -7.02 5.88 -21.23
C ILE A 33 -6.52 7.32 -21.41
N PRO A 34 -6.07 7.71 -22.61
CA PRO A 34 -5.33 8.97 -22.81
C PRO A 34 -6.04 10.22 -22.31
N PHE A 35 -7.36 10.32 -22.52
CA PHE A 35 -8.13 11.51 -22.13
C PHE A 35 -8.31 11.66 -20.62
N LEU A 36 -8.00 10.63 -19.82
CA LEU A 36 -8.02 10.73 -18.36
C LEU A 36 -6.77 11.43 -17.80
N GLY A 37 -5.68 11.51 -18.58
CA GLY A 37 -4.43 12.12 -18.12
C GLY A 37 -3.86 11.41 -16.88
N ASP A 38 -3.65 12.16 -15.79
CA ASP A 38 -3.20 11.65 -14.48
C ASP A 38 -4.35 11.14 -13.59
N ARG A 39 -5.61 11.29 -14.05
CA ARG A 39 -6.75 10.77 -13.31
C ARG A 39 -6.77 9.26 -13.37
N LYS A 40 -6.90 8.66 -12.19
CA LYS A 40 -6.97 7.24 -11.98
C LYS A 40 -8.28 6.91 -11.33
N ILE A 41 -9.05 6.09 -12.02
CA ILE A 41 -10.34 5.59 -11.58
C ILE A 41 -10.17 4.11 -11.24
N ALA A 42 -10.56 3.73 -10.04
CA ALA A 42 -10.54 2.35 -9.57
C ALA A 42 -11.95 1.94 -9.13
N HIS A 43 -12.50 0.92 -9.78
CA HIS A 43 -13.74 0.28 -9.34
C HIS A 43 -13.40 -1.00 -8.58
N MET A 44 -14.04 -1.19 -7.44
CA MET A 44 -13.85 -2.34 -6.57
C MET A 44 -15.21 -2.90 -6.17
N ILE A 45 -15.32 -4.23 -6.18
CA ILE A 45 -16.48 -4.96 -5.66
C ILE A 45 -15.97 -5.90 -4.59
N ILE A 46 -16.55 -5.82 -3.41
CA ILE A 46 -16.25 -6.68 -2.27
C ILE A 46 -17.53 -7.40 -1.89
N GLU A 47 -17.52 -8.72 -2.01
CA GLU A 47 -18.63 -9.58 -1.58
C GLU A 47 -18.28 -10.21 -0.24
N ALA A 48 -19.24 -10.19 0.69
CA ALA A 48 -19.05 -10.72 2.03
C ALA A 48 -20.33 -11.34 2.57
N ARG A 49 -20.24 -11.97 3.73
CA ARG A 49 -21.40 -12.46 4.48
C ARG A 49 -21.44 -11.79 5.84
N ILE A 50 -22.63 -11.35 6.25
CA ILE A 50 -22.88 -10.79 7.58
C ILE A 50 -23.56 -11.83 8.48
N PHE A 51 -24.03 -11.40 9.65
CA PHE A 51 -24.76 -12.24 10.59
C PHE A 51 -25.86 -13.07 9.91
N GLY A 52 -25.95 -14.34 10.28
CA GLY A 52 -26.89 -15.29 9.66
C GLY A 52 -26.48 -15.76 8.26
N GLY A 53 -25.26 -15.49 7.81
CA GLY A 53 -24.77 -15.90 6.49
C GLY A 53 -25.36 -15.12 5.32
N LEU A 54 -26.07 -14.02 5.62
CA LEU A 54 -26.70 -13.15 4.63
C LEU A 54 -25.63 -12.51 3.73
N PRO A 55 -25.74 -12.65 2.40
CA PRO A 55 -24.76 -12.07 1.49
C PRO A 55 -24.91 -10.55 1.42
N ILE A 56 -23.78 -9.86 1.34
CA ILE A 56 -23.70 -8.44 1.07
C ILE A 56 -22.69 -8.17 -0.05
N ALA A 57 -22.87 -7.07 -0.76
CA ALA A 57 -21.94 -6.59 -1.76
C ALA A 57 -21.68 -5.09 -1.56
N ILE A 58 -20.40 -4.72 -1.54
CA ILE A 58 -19.93 -3.35 -1.46
C ILE A 58 -19.34 -3.00 -2.82
N ARG A 59 -19.83 -1.92 -3.44
CA ARG A 59 -19.29 -1.38 -4.70
C ARG A 59 -18.72 0.00 -4.44
N ILE A 60 -17.45 0.19 -4.77
CA ILE A 60 -16.71 1.42 -4.50
C ILE A 60 -16.06 1.89 -5.80
N GLU A 61 -16.11 3.20 -6.01
CA GLU A 61 -15.35 3.91 -7.04
C GLU A 61 -14.43 4.91 -6.36
N LEU A 62 -13.17 4.93 -6.78
CA LEU A 62 -12.17 5.89 -6.34
C LEU A 62 -11.57 6.59 -7.54
N GLU A 63 -11.87 7.89 -7.69
CA GLU A 63 -11.21 8.78 -8.65
C GLU A 63 -10.22 9.69 -7.92
N VAL A 64 -8.95 9.61 -8.32
CA VAL A 64 -7.87 10.41 -7.75
C VAL A 64 -6.90 10.87 -8.85
N HIS A 65 -6.11 11.89 -8.56
CA HIS A 65 -4.92 12.19 -9.34
C HIS A 65 -3.73 11.39 -8.80
N ASP A 66 -3.18 10.44 -9.57
CA ASP A 66 -2.21 9.46 -9.07
C ASP A 66 -0.86 10.13 -8.68
N ALA A 67 -0.43 11.15 -9.42
CA ALA A 67 0.80 11.88 -9.12
C ALA A 67 0.74 12.54 -7.73
N TRP A 68 -0.34 13.27 -7.45
CA TRP A 68 -0.54 13.95 -6.18
C TRP A 68 -0.66 12.97 -5.01
N ASN A 69 -1.36 11.85 -5.21
CA ASN A 69 -1.50 10.82 -4.18
C ASN A 69 -0.14 10.21 -3.77
N SER A 70 0.80 10.10 -4.72
CA SER A 70 2.15 9.57 -4.44
C SER A 70 3.13 10.60 -3.89
N THR A 71 2.88 11.90 -4.09
CA THR A 71 3.82 12.97 -3.75
C THR A 71 4.09 13.05 -2.25
N ALA A 72 3.08 12.86 -1.41
CA ALA A 72 3.23 12.86 0.05
C ALA A 72 4.16 11.72 0.51
N VAL A 73 3.91 10.50 0.02
CA VAL A 73 4.70 9.30 0.36
C VAL A 73 6.16 9.47 -0.06
N VAL A 74 6.41 10.01 -1.26
CA VAL A 74 7.77 10.25 -1.75
C VAL A 74 8.49 11.32 -0.91
N SER A 75 7.78 12.38 -0.53
CA SER A 75 8.32 13.46 0.31
C SER A 75 8.74 12.93 1.68
N ASP A 76 7.90 12.10 2.30
CA ASP A 76 8.22 11.47 3.58
C ASP A 76 9.40 10.50 3.46
N ALA A 77 9.44 9.70 2.39
CA ALA A 77 10.56 8.79 2.16
C ALA A 77 11.91 9.51 2.06
N VAL A 78 11.98 10.67 1.37
CA VAL A 78 13.20 11.49 1.29
C VAL A 78 13.60 12.03 2.66
N ARG A 79 12.64 12.52 3.45
CA ARG A 79 12.91 13.05 4.78
C ARG A 79 13.39 11.97 5.75
N LEU A 80 12.77 10.80 5.70
CA LEU A 80 13.16 9.65 6.51
C LEU A 80 14.54 9.11 6.11
N ALA A 81 14.86 9.10 4.81
CA ALA A 81 16.19 8.75 4.32
C ALA A 81 17.25 9.75 4.82
N LYS A 82 16.94 11.06 4.81
CA LYS A 82 17.84 12.07 5.37
C LYS A 82 18.05 11.89 6.88
N LEU A 83 16.98 11.61 7.62
CA LEU A 83 17.05 11.33 9.06
C LEU A 83 17.91 10.10 9.35
N ALA A 84 17.75 9.03 8.58
CA ALA A 84 18.57 7.82 8.69
C ALA A 84 20.05 8.12 8.43
N LEU A 85 20.34 8.90 7.39
CA LEU A 85 21.70 9.34 7.07
C LEU A 85 22.34 10.12 8.22
N ASP A 86 21.60 11.06 8.81
CA ASP A 86 22.08 11.88 9.94
C ASP A 86 22.36 11.04 11.19
N ARG A 87 21.70 9.89 11.32
CA ARG A 87 21.89 8.93 12.41
C ARG A 87 22.87 7.81 12.09
N GLY A 88 23.47 7.82 10.90
CA GLY A 88 24.38 6.76 10.45
C GLY A 88 23.70 5.40 10.27
N VAL A 89 22.38 5.36 10.06
CA VAL A 89 21.62 4.13 9.82
C VAL A 89 21.72 3.77 8.34
N GLY A 90 22.30 2.61 8.05
CA GLY A 90 22.43 2.06 6.70
C GLY A 90 21.48 0.89 6.43
N GLY A 91 21.36 0.53 5.14
CA GLY A 91 20.47 -0.55 4.69
C GLY A 91 19.00 -0.12 4.58
N PRO A 92 18.07 -1.07 4.38
CA PRO A 92 16.65 -0.78 4.36
C PRO A 92 16.17 -0.22 5.71
N ILE A 93 15.44 0.89 5.68
CA ILE A 93 14.76 1.45 6.84
C ILE A 93 13.38 0.77 6.91
N TYR A 94 13.24 -0.28 7.72
CA TYR A 94 12.06 -1.13 7.77
C TYR A 94 10.81 -0.35 8.16
N SER A 95 10.89 0.55 9.16
CA SER A 95 9.76 1.43 9.54
C SER A 95 9.27 2.28 8.37
N ALA A 96 10.16 3.02 7.70
CA ALA A 96 9.83 3.83 6.54
C ALA A 96 9.36 2.99 5.34
N SER A 97 9.98 1.82 5.14
CA SER A 97 9.65 0.92 4.04
C SER A 97 8.24 0.35 4.20
N ALA A 98 7.91 -0.11 5.40
CA ALA A 98 6.60 -0.69 5.72
C ALA A 98 5.48 0.35 5.62
N TRP A 99 5.74 1.60 6.01
CA TRP A 99 4.77 2.69 5.90
C TRP A 99 4.55 3.16 4.45
N GLY A 100 5.64 3.38 3.70
CA GLY A 100 5.59 4.08 2.41
C GLY A 100 5.41 3.19 1.17
N PHE A 101 5.61 1.89 1.27
CA PHE A 101 5.75 1.05 0.07
C PHE A 101 4.88 -0.20 0.08
N LYS A 102 4.45 -0.63 -1.11
CA LYS A 102 3.50 -1.75 -1.29
C LYS A 102 4.13 -3.14 -1.11
N ASN A 103 5.45 -3.23 -1.22
CA ASN A 103 6.17 -4.48 -1.05
C ASN A 103 7.46 -4.21 -0.26
N PRO A 104 7.34 -3.89 1.03
CA PRO A 104 8.49 -3.66 1.88
C PRO A 104 9.27 -4.97 2.12
N PRO A 105 10.55 -4.88 2.52
CA PRO A 105 11.32 -6.04 2.97
C PRO A 105 10.68 -6.75 4.17
N VAL A 106 10.06 -5.97 5.07
CA VAL A 106 9.30 -6.46 6.22
C VAL A 106 7.90 -5.87 6.13
N HIS A 107 6.88 -6.73 6.04
CA HIS A 107 5.48 -6.32 5.99
C HIS A 107 5.00 -6.06 7.43
N MET A 108 4.31 -4.94 7.64
CA MET A 108 3.66 -4.60 8.90
C MET A 108 2.20 -4.20 8.60
N PRO A 109 1.25 -4.50 9.50
CA PRO A 109 -0.07 -3.90 9.45
C PRO A 109 0.01 -2.35 9.44
N PRO A 110 -0.92 -1.64 8.79
CA PRO A 110 -0.87 -0.18 8.65
C PRO A 110 -0.68 0.57 9.98
N GLU A 111 -1.37 0.14 11.03
CA GLU A 111 -1.30 0.75 12.36
C GLU A 111 0.07 0.55 13.01
N GLU A 112 0.68 -0.62 12.81
CA GLU A 112 2.02 -0.92 13.29
C GLU A 112 3.08 -0.17 12.49
N ALA A 113 2.96 -0.14 11.16
CA ALA A 113 3.85 0.61 10.28
C ALA A 113 3.85 2.11 10.63
N TYR A 114 2.67 2.68 10.90
CA TYR A 114 2.53 4.06 11.32
C TYR A 114 3.26 4.33 12.64
N ARG A 115 3.04 3.47 13.66
CA ARG A 115 3.74 3.58 14.96
C ARG A 115 5.25 3.44 14.81
N ALA A 116 5.70 2.45 14.03
CA ALA A 116 7.12 2.22 13.78
C ALA A 116 7.79 3.44 13.13
N VAL A 117 7.10 4.13 12.20
CA VAL A 117 7.65 5.35 11.59
C VAL A 117 7.72 6.50 12.60
N LEU A 118 6.74 6.66 13.49
CA LEU A 118 6.77 7.67 14.54
C LEU A 118 7.89 7.40 15.55
N GLU A 119 8.02 6.16 16.02
CA GLU A 119 9.12 5.75 16.90
C GLU A 119 10.49 5.98 16.26
N PHE A 120 10.60 5.73 14.94
CA PHE A 120 11.80 6.04 14.19
C PHE A 120 12.04 7.54 14.13
N ILE A 121 11.03 8.37 13.90
CA ILE A 121 11.18 9.84 13.91
C ILE A 121 11.63 10.34 15.30
N GLU A 122 11.01 9.85 16.37
CA GLU A 122 11.32 10.21 17.76
C GLU A 122 12.67 9.69 18.25
N GLY A 123 13.23 8.67 17.60
CA GLY A 123 14.51 8.05 17.97
C GLY A 123 14.41 6.97 19.03
N SER A 124 13.19 6.58 19.43
CA SER A 124 12.93 5.42 20.29
C SER A 124 13.14 4.08 19.56
N ARG A 125 13.12 4.09 18.21
CA ARG A 125 13.43 2.95 17.34
C ARG A 125 14.65 3.24 16.46
N LYS A 126 15.54 2.24 16.34
CA LYS A 126 16.75 2.34 15.49
C LYS A 126 16.49 2.14 14.00
N ASN A 127 15.49 1.33 13.62
CA ASN A 127 15.17 0.99 12.22
C ASN A 127 13.69 0.61 12.06
#